data_AF-A0AAU2DKI0-F1
#
_entry.id   AF-A0AAU2DKI0-F1
#
_cell.length_a   1.000
_cell.length_b   1.000
_cell.length_c   1.000
_cell.angle_alpha   90.00
_cell.angle_beta   90.00
_cell.angle_gamma   90.00
#
_symmetry.space_group_name_H-M   'P 1'
#
loop_
_entity.id
_entity.type
_entity.pdbx_description
1 polymer ?
#
loop_
_entity_poly.entity_id
_entity_poly.type
_entity_poly.pdbx_seq_one_letter_code
_entity_poly.pdbx_strand_id
1 'polypeptide(L)'
;MGMHTDLVAGDTATLRPWNVPRGLSDDRSTAQPSEEVRQRYIRDILRLHGRQSFGRLDAELRRTDACLYRSDHGRGVVTSVARSESIPERYLVGLAGFRLSEYLRAGFACEDVVFNRSLFCEPVREFHPADLHVITTDVASGRILGYVALAHSKDPEPRPLNATDRHPFPCEQAHDVRLQNLLRDAGDLTTHEVREVKRFVHAHAVTDRSLRLRITLELLAALTRASHLEGCLTRLLIGDVEEHVALRHLVLLGLDVRLLEGTEPRLNRQNVMHPMYTARAKVLPFYAWTPAAEEVDRRGRMLEQAAAAESPFRALRELMSQLSGSVQYTEAERRARQAAPDRGEEAAREEAAGDAATGKAAA
;
A
#
# COMPACT_ATOMS: atom_id res chain seq x y z
N MET A 1 14.92 19.88 54.13
CA MET A 1 14.97 21.05 53.23
C MET A 1 13.75 20.94 52.34
N GLY A 2 12.66 21.60 52.73
CA GLY A 2 11.38 21.54 52.02
C GLY A 2 11.38 22.47 50.82
N MET A 3 10.95 21.96 49.66
CA MET A 3 10.57 22.80 48.53
C MET A 3 9.08 22.62 48.29
N HIS A 4 8.33 23.65 48.71
CA HIS A 4 6.98 23.92 48.24
C HIS A 4 7.03 24.20 46.74
N THR A 5 6.16 23.54 45.98
CA THR A 5 5.84 23.91 44.60
C THR A 5 4.38 24.36 44.57
N ASP A 6 4.21 25.66 44.31
CA ASP A 6 2.90 26.29 44.12
C ASP A 6 2.32 25.88 42.75
N LEU A 7 1.16 25.24 42.79
CA LEU A 7 0.30 24.97 41.64
C LEU A 7 -0.49 26.24 41.30
N VAL A 8 -0.09 26.93 40.24
CA VAL A 8 -0.88 28.00 39.62
C VAL A 8 -1.96 27.35 38.75
N ALA A 9 -3.22 27.51 39.15
CA ALA A 9 -4.39 27.13 38.36
C ALA A 9 -4.49 28.02 37.11
N GLY A 10 -4.30 27.42 35.94
CA GLY A 10 -4.48 28.06 34.64
C GLY A 10 -5.94 28.04 34.19
N ASP A 11 -6.43 29.22 33.85
CA ASP A 11 -7.77 29.52 33.32
C ASP A 11 -8.18 28.59 32.17
N THR A 12 -9.33 27.94 32.31
CA THR A 12 -9.98 27.17 31.24
C THR A 12 -10.72 28.14 30.32
N ALA A 13 -10.00 28.65 29.31
CA ALA A 13 -10.60 29.41 28.22
C ALA A 13 -11.61 28.52 27.47
N THR A 14 -12.89 28.74 27.75
CA THR A 14 -14.02 28.13 27.07
C THR A 14 -14.03 28.60 25.61
N LEU A 15 -13.62 27.71 24.70
CA LEU A 15 -13.73 27.90 23.26
C LEU A 15 -15.20 28.08 22.90
N ARG A 16 -15.58 29.30 22.49
CA ARG A 16 -16.92 29.59 21.99
C ARG A 16 -17.19 28.76 20.72
N PRO A 17 -18.37 28.13 20.60
CA PRO A 17 -18.74 27.41 19.39
C PRO A 17 -18.81 28.39 18.23
N TRP A 18 -18.21 27.99 17.10
CA TRP A 18 -18.27 28.75 15.86
C TRP A 18 -19.75 28.86 15.42
N ASN A 19 -20.29 30.08 15.43
CA ASN A 19 -21.61 30.37 14.89
C ASN A 19 -21.59 30.11 13.38
N VAL A 20 -22.08 28.94 12.96
CA VAL A 20 -22.41 28.67 11.56
C VAL A 20 -23.72 29.40 11.25
N PRO A 21 -23.75 30.33 10.28
CA PRO A 21 -24.99 31.04 9.93
C PRO A 21 -26.08 30.04 9.51
N ARG A 22 -27.17 29.97 10.28
CA ARG A 22 -28.40 29.28 9.87
C ARG A 22 -29.15 30.16 8.88
N GLY A 23 -28.98 29.87 7.60
CA GLY A 23 -29.67 30.62 6.55
C GLY A 23 -29.16 30.31 5.15
N LEU A 24 -29.23 29.04 4.74
CA LEU A 24 -29.18 28.69 3.32
C LEU A 24 -30.38 27.77 3.06
N SER A 25 -31.38 28.34 2.41
CA SER A 25 -32.57 27.66 1.89
C SER A 25 -32.18 26.47 1.02
N ASP A 26 -32.87 25.35 1.25
CA ASP A 26 -32.67 24.00 0.69
C ASP A 26 -33.03 23.87 -0.81
N ASP A 27 -33.06 24.98 -1.55
CA ASP A 27 -33.39 25.00 -2.98
C ASP A 27 -32.12 24.94 -3.84
N ARG A 28 -31.20 24.04 -3.47
CA ARG A 28 -30.04 23.72 -4.31
C ARG A 28 -30.42 22.56 -5.22
N SER A 29 -30.97 22.91 -6.38
CA SER A 29 -30.84 22.13 -7.61
C SER A 29 -29.50 21.38 -7.59
N THR A 30 -29.56 20.06 -7.52
CA THR A 30 -28.42 19.13 -7.57
C THR A 30 -27.82 19.13 -8.98
N ALA A 31 -27.39 20.30 -9.46
CA ALA A 31 -26.64 20.41 -10.68
C ALA A 31 -25.33 19.66 -10.44
N GLN A 32 -25.15 18.54 -11.16
CA GLN A 32 -23.90 17.81 -11.11
C GLN A 32 -22.77 18.79 -11.45
N PRO A 33 -21.67 18.81 -10.68
CA PRO A 33 -20.55 19.68 -10.98
C PRO A 33 -20.11 19.45 -12.43
N SER A 34 -19.96 20.52 -13.20
CA SER A 34 -19.54 20.41 -14.59
C SER A 34 -18.18 19.70 -14.67
N GLU A 35 -17.98 18.90 -15.71
CA GLU A 35 -16.70 18.26 -16.09
C GLU A 35 -15.47 19.16 -15.87
N GLU A 36 -15.59 20.44 -16.24
CA GLU A 36 -14.53 21.45 -16.12
C GLU A 36 -14.05 21.67 -14.67
N VAL A 37 -14.98 21.64 -13.71
CA VAL A 37 -14.67 21.81 -12.28
C VAL A 37 -13.89 20.60 -11.77
N ARG A 38 -14.27 19.39 -12.19
CA ARG A 38 -13.53 18.16 -11.86
C ARG A 38 -12.12 18.19 -12.44
N GLN A 39 -11.98 18.48 -13.73
CA GLN A 39 -10.68 18.53 -14.39
C GLN A 39 -9.77 19.59 -13.77
N ARG A 40 -10.32 20.75 -13.38
CA ARG A 40 -9.58 21.77 -12.63
C ARG A 40 -9.12 21.24 -11.28
N TYR A 41 -10.00 20.60 -10.51
CA TYR A 41 -9.68 20.03 -9.21
C TYR A 41 -8.53 19.03 -9.28
N ILE A 42 -8.59 18.08 -10.22
CA ILE A 42 -7.52 17.10 -10.46
C ILE A 42 -6.21 17.80 -10.83
N ARG A 43 -6.25 18.80 -11.73
CA ARG A 43 -5.07 19.57 -12.12
C ARG A 43 -4.43 20.30 -10.93
N ASP A 44 -5.24 20.84 -10.03
CA ASP A 44 -4.76 21.54 -8.85
C ASP A 44 -4.09 20.58 -7.85
N ILE A 45 -4.62 19.36 -7.65
CA ILE A 45 -3.96 18.29 -6.87
C ILE A 45 -2.60 17.93 -7.49
N LEU A 46 -2.58 17.67 -8.80
CA LEU A 46 -1.36 17.31 -9.53
C LEU A 46 -0.28 18.40 -9.43
N ARG A 47 -0.70 19.68 -9.44
CA ARG A 47 0.18 20.84 -9.27
C ARG A 47 0.66 20.98 -7.82
N LEU A 48 -0.22 20.78 -6.84
CA LEU A 48 0.10 20.84 -5.42
C LEU A 48 1.21 19.85 -5.07
N HIS A 49 0.99 18.56 -5.32
CA HIS A 49 1.96 17.52 -4.98
C HIS A 49 3.19 17.56 -5.89
N GLY A 50 3.05 18.00 -7.14
CA GLY A 50 4.16 18.23 -8.05
C GLY A 50 5.10 19.38 -7.66
N ARG A 51 4.83 20.12 -6.58
CA ARG A 51 5.69 21.21 -6.06
C ARG A 51 6.20 20.96 -4.65
N GLN A 52 5.76 19.89 -3.99
CA GLN A 52 6.18 19.59 -2.63
C GLN A 52 7.64 19.14 -2.59
N SER A 53 8.34 19.57 -1.55
CA SER A 53 9.69 19.13 -1.22
C SER A 53 9.69 18.42 0.12
N PHE A 54 10.45 17.32 0.16
CA PHE A 54 10.68 16.44 1.31
C PHE A 54 12.15 16.48 1.71
N GLY A 55 12.93 17.48 1.28
CA GLY A 55 14.38 17.54 1.52
C GLY A 55 14.80 17.61 2.99
N ARG A 56 13.86 17.87 3.91
CA ARG A 56 14.09 17.84 5.36
C ARG A 56 13.67 16.52 6.03
N LEU A 57 12.98 15.63 5.31
CA LEU A 57 12.46 14.38 5.88
C LEU A 57 13.58 13.51 6.44
N ASP A 58 14.63 13.23 5.66
CA ASP A 58 15.78 12.43 6.11
C ASP A 58 16.42 12.99 7.39
N ALA A 59 16.69 14.31 7.39
CA ALA A 59 17.30 14.98 8.53
C ALA A 59 16.41 14.89 9.78
N GLU A 60 15.10 14.98 9.62
CA GLU A 60 14.15 14.88 10.71
C GLU A 60 14.04 13.46 11.26
N LEU A 61 13.97 12.46 10.39
CA LEU A 61 13.97 11.05 10.79
C LEU A 61 15.24 10.71 11.56
N ARG A 62 16.41 11.20 11.13
CA ARG A 62 17.67 11.00 11.85
C ARG A 62 17.70 11.72 13.20
N ARG A 63 17.17 12.95 13.26
CA ARG A 63 17.11 13.71 14.52
C ARG A 63 16.30 13.00 15.60
N THR A 64 15.29 12.23 15.21
CA THR A 64 14.41 11.49 16.13
C THR A 64 14.76 10.00 16.23
N ASP A 65 15.90 9.57 15.68
CA ASP A 65 16.31 8.15 15.61
C ASP A 65 15.23 7.22 14.99
N ALA A 66 14.43 7.78 14.09
CA ALA A 66 13.32 7.12 13.40
C ALA A 66 13.72 6.54 12.04
N CYS A 67 14.94 6.86 11.57
CA CYS A 67 15.44 6.40 10.28
C CYS A 67 16.01 4.98 10.44
N LEU A 68 15.25 3.98 9.99
CA LEU A 68 15.62 2.58 10.12
C LEU A 68 16.67 2.14 9.11
N TYR A 69 16.69 2.79 7.95
CA TYR A 69 17.68 2.58 6.90
C TYR A 69 17.87 3.87 6.13
N ARG A 70 19.13 4.14 5.74
CA ARG A 70 19.48 5.26 4.86
C ARG A 70 20.56 4.85 3.88
N SER A 71 20.35 5.13 2.60
CA SER A 71 21.39 5.09 1.58
C SER A 71 21.61 6.48 0.99
N ASP A 72 22.88 6.82 0.79
CA ASP A 72 23.34 8.02 0.11
C ASP A 72 24.71 7.71 -0.49
N HIS A 73 24.73 7.48 -1.79
CA HIS A 73 25.94 7.12 -2.52
C HIS A 73 26.54 8.30 -3.30
N GLY A 74 26.09 9.53 -3.02
CA GLY A 74 26.55 10.72 -3.75
C GLY A 74 26.10 10.76 -5.22
N ARG A 75 25.00 10.06 -5.55
CA ARG A 75 24.47 9.92 -6.92
C ARG A 75 23.21 10.77 -7.17
N GLY A 76 23.07 11.86 -6.41
CA GLY A 76 21.95 12.81 -6.53
C GLY A 76 20.63 12.34 -5.90
N VAL A 77 20.61 11.16 -5.28
CA VAL A 77 19.44 10.61 -4.59
C VAL A 77 19.80 10.15 -3.18
N VAL A 78 18.83 10.22 -2.27
CA VAL A 78 18.89 9.66 -0.91
C VAL A 78 17.67 8.78 -0.74
N THR A 79 17.84 7.58 -0.18
CA THR A 79 16.72 6.71 0.17
C THR A 79 16.68 6.50 1.67
N SER A 80 15.50 6.67 2.26
CA SER A 80 15.27 6.49 3.69
C SER A 80 14.13 5.49 3.91
N VAL A 81 14.21 4.75 5.01
CA VAL A 81 13.13 3.87 5.50
C VAL A 81 12.71 4.29 6.89
N ALA A 82 11.40 4.38 7.13
CA ALA A 82 10.83 4.63 8.45
C ALA A 82 9.46 3.96 8.60
N ARG A 83 9.04 3.73 9.85
CA ARG A 83 7.66 3.31 10.18
C ARG A 83 6.71 4.50 10.08
N SER A 84 5.44 4.26 9.75
CA SER A 84 4.43 5.32 9.71
C SER A 84 4.38 6.12 11.00
N GLU A 85 4.38 5.44 12.15
CA GLU A 85 4.31 6.08 13.48
C GLU A 85 5.45 7.05 13.77
N SER A 86 6.60 6.85 13.12
CA SER A 86 7.80 7.65 13.31
C SER A 86 7.95 8.76 12.26
N ILE A 87 7.10 8.78 11.24
CA ILE A 87 7.08 9.83 10.22
C ILE A 87 6.12 10.94 10.68
N PRO A 88 6.57 12.20 10.79
CA PRO A 88 5.68 13.31 11.12
C PRO A 88 4.48 13.40 10.18
N GLU A 89 3.30 13.64 10.73
CA GLU A 89 2.02 13.58 10.00
C GLU A 89 2.02 14.39 8.69
N ARG A 90 2.62 15.58 8.68
CA ARG A 90 2.75 16.41 7.46
C ARG A 90 3.43 15.67 6.30
N TYR A 91 4.41 14.81 6.58
CA TYR A 91 5.08 14.02 5.57
C TYR A 91 4.25 12.80 5.19
N LEU A 92 3.52 12.17 6.11
CA LEU A 92 2.57 11.11 5.75
C LEU A 92 1.49 11.62 4.78
N VAL A 93 0.92 12.80 5.04
CA VAL A 93 -0.01 13.48 4.12
C VAL A 93 0.67 13.76 2.77
N GLY A 94 1.90 14.25 2.78
CA GLY A 94 2.69 14.47 1.57
C GLY A 94 2.95 13.18 0.78
N LEU A 95 3.29 12.07 1.44
CA LEU A 95 3.51 10.76 0.83
C LEU A 95 2.22 10.21 0.23
N ALA A 96 1.12 10.30 0.95
CA ALA A 96 -0.21 9.91 0.47
C ALA A 96 -0.64 10.75 -0.75
N GLY A 97 -0.29 12.03 -0.76
CA GLY A 97 -0.54 12.94 -1.88
C GLY A 97 0.34 12.67 -3.09
N PHE A 98 1.64 12.41 -2.88
CA PHE A 98 2.56 11.96 -3.92
C PHE A 98 2.01 10.72 -4.63
N ARG A 99 1.70 9.65 -3.88
CA ARG A 99 1.14 8.41 -4.42
C ARG A 99 -0.13 8.66 -5.24
N LEU A 100 -1.10 9.40 -4.67
CA LEU A 100 -2.34 9.72 -5.36
C LEU A 100 -2.07 10.44 -6.69
N SER A 101 -1.18 11.44 -6.67
CA SER A 101 -0.87 12.23 -7.87
C SER A 101 -0.22 11.40 -8.97
N GLU A 102 0.67 10.47 -8.63
CA GLU A 102 1.29 9.56 -9.60
C GLU A 102 0.28 8.54 -10.15
N TYR A 103 -0.66 8.08 -9.33
CA TYR A 103 -1.74 7.21 -9.81
C TYR A 103 -2.75 7.91 -10.71
N LEU A 104 -3.10 9.16 -10.41
CA LEU A 104 -3.94 9.98 -11.28
C LEU A 104 -3.27 10.18 -12.65
N ARG A 105 -1.97 10.52 -12.65
CA ARG A 105 -1.18 10.66 -13.88
C ARG A 105 -1.13 9.38 -14.72
N ALA A 106 -1.08 8.22 -14.07
CA ALA A 106 -1.05 6.94 -14.73
C ALA A 106 -2.44 6.40 -15.12
N GLY A 107 -3.53 7.11 -14.79
CA GLY A 107 -4.90 6.61 -14.98
C GLY A 107 -5.27 5.42 -14.06
N PHE A 108 -4.50 5.20 -12.99
CA PHE A 108 -4.73 4.12 -12.02
C PHE A 108 -5.61 4.53 -10.85
N ALA A 109 -5.83 5.84 -10.65
CA ALA A 109 -6.78 6.38 -9.70
C ALA A 109 -8.02 6.95 -10.40
N CYS A 110 -9.20 6.73 -9.81
CA CYS A 110 -10.48 7.22 -10.33
C CYS A 110 -10.67 8.70 -9.99
N GLU A 111 -10.61 9.57 -11.00
CA GLU A 111 -10.82 11.01 -10.85
C GLU A 111 -12.18 11.36 -10.23
N ASP A 112 -13.24 10.63 -10.62
CA ASP A 112 -14.59 10.85 -10.08
C ASP A 112 -14.65 10.59 -8.58
N VAL A 113 -14.06 9.49 -8.11
CA VAL A 113 -14.04 9.17 -6.67
C VAL A 113 -13.22 10.22 -5.91
N VAL A 114 -12.07 10.64 -6.46
CA VAL A 114 -11.22 11.69 -5.88
C VAL A 114 -11.99 13.00 -5.74
N PHE A 115 -12.66 13.44 -6.80
CA PHE A 115 -13.43 14.68 -6.82
C PHE A 115 -14.66 14.62 -5.92
N ASN A 116 -15.49 13.59 -6.05
CA ASN A 116 -16.74 13.46 -5.28
C ASN A 116 -16.50 13.35 -3.77
N ARG A 117 -15.33 12.82 -3.37
CA ARG A 117 -14.92 12.73 -1.96
C ARG A 117 -14.00 13.86 -1.52
N SER A 118 -13.73 14.84 -2.39
CA SER A 118 -12.81 15.95 -2.12
C SER A 118 -11.44 15.48 -1.57
N LEU A 119 -10.92 14.37 -2.12
CA LEU A 119 -9.62 13.84 -1.75
C LEU A 119 -8.51 14.65 -2.41
N PHE A 120 -7.60 15.20 -1.61
CA PHE A 120 -6.34 15.75 -2.12
C PHE A 120 -5.16 14.79 -1.89
N CYS A 121 -5.30 13.78 -1.04
CA CYS A 121 -4.34 12.71 -0.81
C CYS A 121 -5.06 11.38 -0.56
N GLU A 122 -4.34 10.25 -0.60
CA GLU A 122 -4.90 8.99 -0.07
C GLU A 122 -5.22 9.13 1.44
N PRO A 123 -6.21 8.39 1.98
CA PRO A 123 -6.57 8.48 3.39
C PRO A 123 -5.43 8.01 4.31
N VAL A 124 -4.73 8.95 4.96
CA VAL A 124 -3.59 8.63 5.86
C VAL A 124 -3.99 7.75 7.04
N ARG A 125 -5.24 7.86 7.51
CA ARG A 125 -5.81 6.99 8.57
C ARG A 125 -5.82 5.49 8.24
N GLU A 126 -5.61 5.13 6.98
CA GLU A 126 -5.53 3.74 6.55
C GLU A 126 -4.11 3.17 6.66
N PHE A 127 -3.10 4.01 6.95
CA PHE A 127 -1.74 3.56 7.22
C PHE A 127 -1.69 2.94 8.61
N HIS A 128 -1.14 1.73 8.68
CA HIS A 128 -0.89 1.11 9.97
C HIS A 128 0.37 1.74 10.60
N PRO A 129 0.41 1.99 11.92
CA PRO A 129 1.58 2.55 12.61
C PRO A 129 2.91 1.86 12.24
N ALA A 130 2.85 0.53 12.09
CA ALA A 130 3.98 -0.33 11.74
C ALA A 130 4.22 -0.52 10.22
N ASP A 131 3.52 0.17 9.31
CA ASP A 131 3.85 0.13 7.88
C ASP A 131 5.24 0.73 7.67
N LEU A 132 6.05 0.09 6.82
CA LEU A 132 7.36 0.62 6.45
C LEU A 132 7.25 1.39 5.14
N HIS A 133 7.78 2.61 5.13
CA HIS A 133 7.83 3.48 3.97
C HIS A 133 9.27 3.57 3.47
N VAL A 134 9.51 3.16 2.23
CA VAL A 134 10.78 3.34 1.54
C VAL A 134 10.64 4.52 0.59
N ILE A 135 11.46 5.55 0.78
CA ILE A 135 11.28 6.85 0.12
C ILE A 135 12.61 7.27 -0.49
N THR A 136 12.66 7.39 -1.81
CA THR A 136 13.83 7.94 -2.53
C THR A 136 13.55 9.38 -2.93
N THR A 137 14.38 10.31 -2.46
CA THR A 137 14.30 11.74 -2.76
C THR A 137 15.48 12.24 -3.57
N ASP A 138 15.24 13.21 -4.44
CA ASP A 138 16.27 14.00 -5.11
C ASP A 138 17.01 14.89 -4.11
N VAL A 139 18.34 14.88 -4.10
CA VAL A 139 19.15 15.66 -3.14
C VAL A 139 18.98 17.17 -3.35
N ALA A 140 18.88 17.62 -4.61
CA ALA A 140 18.87 19.04 -4.93
C ALA A 140 17.52 19.71 -4.62
N SER A 141 16.42 19.07 -5.03
CA SER A 141 15.07 19.61 -4.91
C SER A 141 14.30 19.07 -3.70
N GLY A 142 14.75 17.97 -3.10
CA GLY A 142 14.04 17.24 -2.06
C GLY A 142 12.77 16.55 -2.54
N ARG A 143 12.49 16.51 -3.85
CA ARG A 143 11.27 15.87 -4.38
C ARG A 143 11.37 14.36 -4.25
N ILE A 144 10.26 13.70 -3.99
CA ILE A 144 10.20 12.23 -4.07
C ILE A 144 10.33 11.82 -5.53
N LEU A 145 11.25 10.89 -5.79
CA LEU A 145 11.49 10.29 -7.11
C LEU A 145 10.98 8.85 -7.17
N GLY A 146 10.93 8.16 -6.04
CA GLY A 146 10.48 6.79 -5.93
C GLY A 146 9.92 6.47 -4.55
N TYR A 147 8.97 5.54 -4.50
CA TYR A 147 8.34 5.10 -3.27
C TYR A 147 7.94 3.62 -3.38
N VAL A 148 8.04 2.90 -2.27
CA VAL A 148 7.43 1.58 -2.06
C VAL A 148 7.09 1.43 -0.57
N ALA A 149 6.07 0.64 -0.26
CA ALA A 149 5.67 0.36 1.13
C ALA A 149 5.61 -1.13 1.41
N LEU A 150 5.92 -1.51 2.65
CA LEU A 150 5.60 -2.81 3.23
C LEU A 150 4.47 -2.61 4.23
N ALA A 151 3.25 -2.95 3.81
CA ALA A 151 2.08 -2.84 4.67
C ALA A 151 2.04 -3.96 5.70
N HIS A 152 1.71 -3.63 6.94
CA HIS A 152 1.48 -4.56 8.03
C HIS A 152 0.07 -5.16 7.99
N SER A 153 -0.17 -6.20 8.80
CA SER A 153 -1.53 -6.61 9.12
C SER A 153 -2.28 -5.49 9.86
N LYS A 154 -3.60 -5.48 9.68
CA LYS A 154 -4.51 -4.65 10.48
C LYS A 154 -4.94 -5.32 11.79
N ASP A 155 -4.52 -6.56 12.03
CA ASP A 155 -4.76 -7.22 13.32
C ASP A 155 -3.99 -6.50 14.42
N PRO A 156 -4.64 -6.16 15.55
CA PRO A 156 -3.99 -5.47 16.66
C PRO A 156 -2.89 -6.32 17.32
N GLU A 157 -3.07 -7.64 17.31
CA GLU A 157 -2.12 -8.62 17.85
C GLU A 157 -1.77 -9.67 16.78
N PRO A 158 -0.61 -10.35 16.86
CA PRO A 158 -0.27 -11.43 15.95
C PRO A 158 -1.32 -12.54 16.00
N ARG A 159 -1.90 -12.87 14.84
CA ARG A 159 -2.86 -13.97 14.71
C ARG A 159 -2.30 -15.06 13.82
N PRO A 160 -2.60 -16.35 14.05
CA PRO A 160 -2.28 -17.38 13.07
C PRO A 160 -2.81 -17.01 11.68
N LEU A 161 -2.01 -17.20 10.63
CA LEU A 161 -2.41 -16.85 9.27
C LEU A 161 -3.65 -17.64 8.81
N ASN A 162 -3.87 -18.83 9.39
CA ASN A 162 -5.04 -19.65 9.14
C ASN A 162 -6.29 -19.29 9.97
N ALA A 163 -6.21 -18.30 10.87
CA ALA A 163 -7.38 -17.82 11.60
C ALA A 163 -8.44 -17.29 10.62
N THR A 164 -9.68 -17.75 10.78
CA THR A 164 -10.79 -17.41 9.87
C THR A 164 -11.26 -15.96 10.02
N ASP A 165 -11.04 -15.37 11.18
CA ASP A 165 -11.49 -14.04 11.59
C ASP A 165 -10.37 -12.99 11.64
N ARG A 166 -9.15 -13.33 11.19
CA ARG A 166 -8.10 -12.31 10.98
C ARG A 166 -8.54 -11.28 9.93
N HIS A 167 -7.98 -10.09 10.02
CA HIS A 167 -8.14 -9.11 8.95
C HIS A 167 -7.46 -9.59 7.66
N PRO A 168 -8.14 -9.49 6.51
CA PRO A 168 -7.52 -9.79 5.22
C PRO A 168 -6.52 -8.69 4.83
N PHE A 169 -5.41 -9.09 4.22
CA PHE A 169 -4.47 -8.17 3.60
C PHE A 169 -5.14 -7.49 2.39
N PRO A 170 -4.80 -6.24 2.05
CA PRO A 170 -5.44 -5.59 0.91
C PRO A 170 -5.38 -6.34 -0.43
N CYS A 171 -4.34 -7.11 -0.77
CA CYS A 171 -4.36 -7.95 -1.98
C CYS A 171 -5.41 -9.08 -1.89
N GLU A 172 -5.60 -9.66 -0.69
CA GLU A 172 -6.67 -10.63 -0.42
C GLU A 172 -8.05 -10.02 -0.60
N GLN A 173 -8.24 -8.79 -0.10
CA GLN A 173 -9.48 -8.03 -0.28
C GLN A 173 -9.71 -7.70 -1.76
N ALA A 174 -8.66 -7.30 -2.48
CA ALA A 174 -8.75 -6.95 -3.89
C ALA A 174 -9.14 -8.15 -4.76
N HIS A 175 -8.66 -9.35 -4.43
CA HIS A 175 -8.90 -10.56 -5.22
C HIS A 175 -9.96 -11.51 -4.65
N ASP A 176 -10.56 -11.17 -3.51
CA ASP A 176 -11.54 -12.02 -2.81
C ASP A 176 -10.97 -13.44 -2.54
N VAL A 177 -9.71 -13.48 -2.06
CA VAL A 177 -8.97 -14.71 -1.75
C VAL A 177 -8.49 -14.72 -0.32
N ARG A 178 -8.04 -15.89 0.16
CA ARG A 178 -7.46 -16.08 1.49
C ARG A 178 -6.19 -16.91 1.39
N LEU A 179 -5.07 -16.31 1.80
CA LEU A 179 -3.74 -16.90 1.71
C LEU A 179 -3.62 -18.22 2.46
N GLN A 180 -4.34 -18.39 3.57
CA GLN A 180 -4.27 -19.65 4.32
C GLN A 180 -4.77 -20.87 3.54
N ASN A 181 -5.64 -20.66 2.56
CA ASN A 181 -6.13 -21.75 1.71
C ASN A 181 -5.06 -22.20 0.70
N LEU A 182 -4.03 -21.38 0.51
CA LEU A 182 -3.01 -21.53 -0.53
C LEU A 182 -1.65 -21.93 0.07
N LEU A 183 -1.40 -21.54 1.32
CA LEU A 183 -0.17 -21.79 2.04
C LEU A 183 -0.35 -22.94 3.05
N ARG A 184 -0.40 -24.17 2.54
CA ARG A 184 -0.54 -25.37 3.39
C ARG A 184 0.60 -25.51 4.41
N ASP A 185 1.77 -24.97 4.08
CA ASP A 185 2.97 -25.01 4.94
C ASP A 185 3.12 -23.78 5.85
N ALA A 186 2.15 -22.85 5.88
CA ALA A 186 2.20 -21.65 6.73
C ALA A 186 1.76 -21.88 8.18
N GLY A 187 1.84 -23.11 8.68
CA GLY A 187 1.20 -23.55 9.93
C GLY A 187 1.63 -22.79 11.19
N ASP A 188 2.81 -22.17 11.17
CA ASP A 188 3.35 -21.37 12.27
C ASP A 188 3.38 -19.86 11.99
N LEU A 189 3.03 -19.42 10.77
CA LEU A 189 3.06 -18.00 10.43
C LEU A 189 1.93 -17.24 11.12
N THR A 190 2.30 -16.10 11.68
CA THR A 190 1.37 -15.09 12.15
C THR A 190 1.17 -13.96 11.14
N THR A 191 0.08 -13.22 11.26
CA THR A 191 -0.23 -12.08 10.40
C THR A 191 0.80 -10.95 10.52
N HIS A 192 1.54 -10.88 11.63
CA HIS A 192 2.59 -9.88 11.85
C HIS A 192 3.93 -10.25 11.18
N GLU A 193 4.13 -11.53 10.86
CA GLU A 193 5.29 -12.03 10.09
C GLU A 193 5.11 -11.92 8.57
N VAL A 194 3.94 -11.45 8.13
CA VAL A 194 3.60 -11.24 6.72
C VAL A 194 3.57 -9.75 6.42
N ARG A 195 4.19 -9.33 5.30
CA ARG A 195 4.11 -7.96 4.81
C ARG A 195 3.62 -7.93 3.37
N GLU A 196 2.77 -6.96 3.07
CA GLU A 196 2.33 -6.74 1.70
C GLU A 196 3.17 -5.67 1.02
N VAL A 197 3.88 -6.04 -0.05
CA VAL A 197 4.60 -5.11 -0.90
C VAL A 197 3.58 -4.32 -1.71
N LYS A 198 3.56 -3.00 -1.53
CA LYS A 198 2.64 -2.13 -2.24
C LYS A 198 3.31 -0.90 -2.79
N ARG A 199 2.58 -0.28 -3.72
CA ARG A 199 2.82 1.10 -4.13
C ARG A 199 4.21 1.34 -4.69
N PHE A 200 4.75 0.38 -5.44
CA PHE A 200 5.98 0.59 -6.17
C PHE A 200 5.75 1.63 -7.28
N VAL A 201 6.16 2.87 -7.01
CA VAL A 201 5.84 4.04 -7.84
C VAL A 201 7.12 4.84 -8.08
N HIS A 202 7.30 5.27 -9.33
CA HIS A 202 8.25 6.30 -9.70
C HIS A 202 7.51 7.60 -9.98
N ALA A 203 8.13 8.73 -9.68
CA ALA A 203 7.60 10.02 -10.10
C ALA A 203 7.54 10.08 -11.64
N HIS A 204 6.40 10.46 -12.20
CA HIS A 204 6.18 10.49 -13.65
C HIS A 204 7.14 11.43 -14.38
N ALA A 205 7.61 12.49 -13.69
CA ALA A 205 8.60 13.43 -14.21
C ALA A 205 9.99 12.80 -14.44
N VAL A 206 10.28 11.61 -13.90
CA VAL A 206 11.56 10.90 -14.12
C VAL A 206 11.54 10.22 -15.49
N THR A 207 12.10 10.90 -16.48
CA THR A 207 12.23 10.40 -17.86
C THR A 207 13.59 9.78 -18.16
N ASP A 208 14.64 10.18 -17.43
CA ASP A 208 15.97 9.62 -17.60
C ASP A 208 16.00 8.14 -17.16
N ARG A 209 16.40 7.26 -18.08
CA ARG A 209 16.34 5.81 -17.87
C ARG A 209 17.36 5.35 -16.83
N SER A 210 18.54 5.98 -16.78
CA SER A 210 19.61 5.62 -15.84
C SER A 210 19.22 5.97 -14.41
N LEU A 211 18.67 7.17 -14.21
CA LEU A 211 18.14 7.63 -12.93
C LEU A 211 16.95 6.75 -12.50
N ARG A 212 16.01 6.45 -13.39
CA ARG A 212 14.89 5.56 -13.09
C ARG A 212 15.35 4.19 -12.62
N LEU A 213 16.33 3.59 -13.31
CA LEU A 213 16.90 2.32 -12.88
C LEU A 213 17.62 2.45 -11.53
N ARG A 214 18.36 3.54 -11.30
CA ARG A 214 19.01 3.78 -10.00
C ARG A 214 17.99 3.86 -8.87
N ILE A 215 16.90 4.62 -9.05
CA ILE A 215 15.80 4.69 -8.07
C ILE A 215 15.23 3.30 -7.82
N THR A 216 15.01 2.49 -8.87
CA THR A 216 14.56 1.10 -8.70
C THR A 216 15.53 0.30 -7.83
N LEU A 217 16.83 0.34 -8.11
CA LEU A 217 17.85 -0.39 -7.33
C LEU A 217 17.91 0.08 -5.87
N GLU A 218 17.83 1.39 -5.63
CA GLU A 218 17.77 1.99 -4.30
C GLU A 218 16.55 1.51 -3.50
N LEU A 219 15.36 1.55 -4.13
CA LEU A 219 14.13 1.06 -3.51
C LEU A 219 14.21 -0.43 -3.17
N LEU A 220 14.79 -1.25 -4.07
CA LEU A 220 14.94 -2.69 -3.85
C LEU A 220 15.98 -3.02 -2.77
N ALA A 221 17.11 -2.30 -2.74
CA ALA A 221 18.10 -2.41 -1.68
C ALA A 221 17.47 -2.11 -0.31
N ALA A 222 16.80 -0.96 -0.21
CA ALA A 222 16.14 -0.53 1.02
C ALA A 222 15.00 -1.48 1.43
N LEU A 223 14.22 -2.02 0.49
CA LEU A 223 13.16 -3.00 0.76
C LEU A 223 13.74 -4.31 1.33
N THR A 224 14.85 -4.78 0.76
CA THR A 224 15.57 -5.98 1.21
C THR A 224 16.03 -5.81 2.65
N ARG A 225 16.66 -4.68 2.97
CA ARG A 225 17.10 -4.34 4.33
C ARG A 225 15.92 -4.20 5.29
N ALA A 226 14.88 -3.49 4.87
CA ALA A 226 13.70 -3.22 5.68
C ALA A 226 12.98 -4.49 6.15
N SER A 227 13.01 -5.54 5.33
CA SER A 227 12.34 -6.82 5.61
C SER A 227 12.98 -7.60 6.77
N HIS A 228 14.20 -7.26 7.18
CA HIS A 228 14.96 -7.95 8.23
C HIS A 228 15.47 -7.03 9.34
N LEU A 229 14.93 -5.81 9.43
CA LEU A 229 15.25 -4.91 10.55
C LEU A 229 14.81 -5.53 11.88
N GLU A 230 15.54 -5.21 12.96
CA GLU A 230 15.19 -5.64 14.30
C GLU A 230 13.74 -5.22 14.66
N GLY A 231 12.95 -6.16 15.17
CA GLY A 231 11.51 -5.96 15.43
C GLY A 231 10.61 -6.00 14.18
N CYS A 232 11.16 -6.30 13.00
CA CYS A 232 10.42 -6.52 11.75
C CYS A 232 10.76 -7.90 11.17
N LEU A 233 10.36 -8.99 11.85
CA LEU A 233 10.57 -10.34 11.33
C LEU A 233 9.57 -10.62 10.19
N THR A 234 9.91 -10.23 8.96
CA THR A 234 9.10 -10.56 7.79
C THR A 234 9.56 -11.91 7.25
N ARG A 235 8.70 -12.93 7.32
CA ARG A 235 8.95 -14.28 6.78
C ARG A 235 8.29 -14.49 5.41
N LEU A 236 7.24 -13.73 5.13
CA LEU A 236 6.46 -13.84 3.91
C LEU A 236 6.15 -12.46 3.35
N LEU A 237 6.47 -12.27 2.07
CA LEU A 237 6.02 -11.14 1.27
C LEU A 237 4.82 -11.55 0.42
N ILE A 238 3.81 -10.69 0.37
CA ILE A 238 2.63 -10.86 -0.45
C ILE A 238 2.33 -9.58 -1.22
N GLY A 239 1.39 -9.64 -2.15
CA GLY A 239 0.87 -8.47 -2.84
C GLY A 239 0.18 -8.86 -4.12
N ASP A 240 0.02 -7.90 -5.01
CA ASP A 240 -0.42 -8.13 -6.37
C ASP A 240 0.53 -7.44 -7.36
N VAL A 241 0.69 -8.05 -8.53
CA VAL A 241 1.64 -7.58 -9.55
C VAL A 241 1.06 -7.70 -10.94
N GLU A 242 1.48 -6.77 -11.79
CA GLU A 242 1.40 -6.94 -13.24
C GLU A 242 2.58 -7.81 -13.70
N GLU A 243 2.26 -8.91 -14.39
CA GLU A 243 3.20 -9.98 -14.77
C GLU A 243 4.41 -9.46 -15.56
N HIS A 244 4.21 -8.47 -16.44
CA HIS A 244 5.27 -7.99 -17.34
C HIS A 244 6.12 -6.86 -16.78
N VAL A 245 5.73 -6.26 -15.65
CA VAL A 245 6.39 -5.07 -15.10
C VAL A 245 6.87 -5.32 -13.67
N ALA A 246 5.95 -5.49 -12.73
CA ALA A 246 6.28 -5.52 -11.31
C ALA A 246 6.94 -6.83 -10.87
N LEU A 247 6.64 -7.94 -11.55
CA LEU A 247 7.27 -9.24 -11.29
C LEU A 247 8.78 -9.21 -11.45
N ARG A 248 9.30 -8.44 -12.42
CA ARG A 248 10.75 -8.30 -12.65
C ARG A 248 11.46 -7.73 -11.43
N HIS A 249 10.83 -6.80 -10.72
CA HIS A 249 11.40 -6.22 -9.49
C HIS A 249 11.52 -7.27 -8.38
N LEU A 250 10.51 -8.14 -8.23
CA LEU A 250 10.54 -9.23 -7.24
C LEU A 250 11.62 -10.27 -7.58
N VAL A 251 11.76 -10.62 -8.86
CA VAL A 251 12.83 -11.52 -9.32
C VAL A 251 14.21 -10.89 -9.11
N LEU A 252 14.35 -9.57 -9.28
CA LEU A 252 15.60 -8.84 -8.98
C LEU A 252 15.96 -8.81 -7.49
N LEU A 253 15.01 -9.06 -6.58
CA LEU A 253 15.29 -9.31 -5.15
C LEU A 253 15.80 -10.75 -4.92
N GLY A 254 15.90 -11.57 -5.97
CA GLY A 254 16.22 -13.00 -5.92
C GLY A 254 15.11 -13.83 -5.29
N LEU A 255 13.88 -13.32 -5.22
CA LEU A 255 12.77 -14.03 -4.59
C LEU A 255 12.24 -15.15 -5.49
N ASP A 256 11.83 -16.25 -4.86
CA ASP A 256 11.03 -17.28 -5.50
C ASP A 256 9.55 -16.92 -5.37
N VAL A 257 9.03 -16.32 -6.44
CA VAL A 257 7.69 -15.74 -6.48
C VAL A 257 6.70 -16.78 -6.96
N ARG A 258 5.63 -17.00 -6.20
CA ARG A 258 4.49 -17.81 -6.60
C ARG A 258 3.32 -16.91 -6.95
N LEU A 259 2.90 -16.95 -8.22
CA LEU A 259 1.75 -16.22 -8.75
C LEU A 259 0.48 -17.07 -8.64
N LEU A 260 -0.60 -16.44 -8.20
CA LEU A 260 -1.89 -17.09 -7.96
C LEU A 260 -2.83 -16.88 -9.16
N GLU A 261 -2.94 -17.90 -9.99
CA GLU A 261 -3.82 -17.89 -11.16
C GLU A 261 -5.27 -18.21 -10.82
N GLY A 262 -6.19 -17.93 -11.76
CA GLY A 262 -7.61 -18.21 -11.59
C GLY A 262 -8.36 -17.23 -10.69
N THR A 263 -7.70 -16.15 -10.26
CA THR A 263 -8.28 -15.03 -9.50
C THR A 263 -8.54 -13.84 -10.42
N GLU A 264 -9.51 -13.00 -10.04
CA GLU A 264 -9.80 -11.74 -10.72
C GLU A 264 -10.03 -10.66 -9.65
N PRO A 265 -9.45 -9.46 -9.83
CA PRO A 265 -9.72 -8.36 -8.92
C PRO A 265 -11.20 -7.97 -8.90
N ARG A 266 -11.76 -7.75 -7.71
CA ARG A 266 -13.16 -7.39 -7.45
C ARG A 266 -13.28 -6.17 -6.55
N LEU A 267 -12.47 -5.16 -6.79
CA LEU A 267 -12.64 -3.90 -6.07
C LEU A 267 -13.96 -3.23 -6.44
N ASN A 268 -14.59 -2.60 -5.45
CA ASN A 268 -15.76 -1.75 -5.67
C ASN A 268 -15.40 -0.59 -6.62
N ARG A 269 -16.28 -0.24 -7.57
CA ARG A 269 -16.14 0.95 -8.44
C ARG A 269 -15.98 2.28 -7.69
N GLN A 270 -16.45 2.33 -6.45
CA GLN A 270 -16.28 3.46 -5.54
C GLN A 270 -14.90 3.46 -4.83
N ASN A 271 -14.03 2.49 -5.13
CA ASN A 271 -12.65 2.48 -4.66
C ASN A 271 -11.80 3.36 -5.59
N VAL A 272 -10.98 4.24 -5.00
CA VAL A 272 -10.10 5.13 -5.77
C VAL A 272 -9.16 4.36 -6.69
N MET A 273 -8.71 3.17 -6.30
CA MET A 273 -7.79 2.33 -7.07
C MET A 273 -8.48 1.36 -8.04
N HIS A 274 -9.82 1.39 -8.16
CA HIS A 274 -10.53 0.50 -9.08
C HIS A 274 -9.94 0.52 -10.51
N PRO A 275 -9.60 1.68 -11.12
CA PRO A 275 -9.03 1.72 -12.46
C PRO A 275 -7.72 0.95 -12.61
N MET A 276 -6.91 0.88 -11.54
CA MET A 276 -5.65 0.12 -11.54
C MET A 276 -5.84 -1.35 -11.93
N TYR A 277 -6.98 -1.94 -11.59
CA TYR A 277 -7.27 -3.35 -11.82
C TYR A 277 -8.11 -3.61 -13.08
N THR A 278 -8.74 -2.57 -13.64
CA THR A 278 -9.53 -2.69 -14.87
C THR A 278 -8.79 -2.18 -16.11
N ALA A 279 -7.83 -1.27 -15.96
CA ALA A 279 -7.06 -0.71 -17.06
C ALA A 279 -5.83 -1.56 -17.44
N ARG A 280 -5.39 -2.46 -16.56
CA ARG A 280 -4.23 -3.33 -16.79
C ARG A 280 -4.67 -4.68 -17.35
N ALA A 281 -3.82 -5.28 -18.18
CA ALA A 281 -4.15 -6.52 -18.89
C ALA A 281 -4.38 -7.72 -17.95
N LYS A 282 -3.55 -7.86 -16.89
CA LYS A 282 -3.69 -8.91 -15.87
C LYS A 282 -2.91 -8.49 -14.62
N VAL A 283 -3.59 -8.46 -13.48
CA VAL A 283 -2.98 -8.28 -12.15
C VAL A 283 -3.21 -9.58 -11.39
N LEU A 284 -2.15 -10.17 -10.85
CA LEU A 284 -2.20 -11.43 -10.13
C LEU A 284 -1.67 -11.27 -8.70
N PRO A 285 -2.31 -11.88 -7.69
CA PRO A 285 -1.74 -11.99 -6.38
C PRO A 285 -0.47 -12.82 -6.42
N PHE A 286 0.46 -12.51 -5.53
CA PHE A 286 1.66 -13.29 -5.35
C PHE A 286 1.96 -13.51 -3.88
N TYR A 287 2.80 -14.51 -3.62
CA TYR A 287 3.54 -14.64 -2.38
C TYR A 287 4.97 -15.08 -2.64
N ALA A 288 5.88 -14.71 -1.75
CA ALA A 288 7.27 -15.09 -1.78
C ALA A 288 7.81 -15.20 -0.35
N TRP A 289 8.46 -16.30 -0.03
CA TRP A 289 9.16 -16.45 1.25
C TRP A 289 10.39 -15.55 1.26
N THR A 290 10.62 -14.89 2.39
CA THR A 290 11.87 -14.14 2.56
C THR A 290 13.03 -15.13 2.76
N PRO A 291 14.22 -14.83 2.22
CA PRO A 291 15.40 -15.65 2.47
C PRO A 291 15.83 -15.59 3.95
N ALA A 292 16.75 -16.48 4.34
CA ALA A 292 17.44 -16.36 5.62
C ALA A 292 18.18 -15.01 5.73
N ALA A 293 18.40 -14.54 6.97
CA ALA A 293 18.98 -13.23 7.23
C ALA A 293 20.35 -13.02 6.56
N GLU A 294 21.21 -14.03 6.56
CA GLU A 294 22.54 -13.97 5.93
C GLU A 294 22.44 -13.77 4.41
N GLU A 295 21.45 -14.41 3.79
CA GLU A 295 21.19 -14.32 2.36
C GLU A 295 20.59 -12.95 2.00
N VAL A 296 19.66 -12.45 2.81
CA VAL A 296 19.14 -11.08 2.67
C VAL A 296 20.26 -10.06 2.78
N ASP A 297 21.16 -10.22 3.75
CA ASP A 297 22.30 -9.34 3.93
C ASP A 297 23.24 -9.36 2.73
N ARG A 298 23.50 -10.54 2.17
CA ARG A 298 24.28 -10.71 0.94
C ARG A 298 23.63 -9.98 -0.22
N ARG A 299 22.34 -10.22 -0.47
CA ARG A 299 21.57 -9.61 -1.57
C ARG A 299 21.44 -8.11 -1.41
N GLY A 300 21.19 -7.63 -0.19
CA GLY A 300 21.12 -6.22 0.15
C GLY A 300 22.42 -5.49 -0.20
N ARG A 301 23.58 -6.05 0.17
CA ARG A 301 24.89 -5.49 -0.22
C ARG A 301 25.09 -5.44 -1.73
N MET A 302 24.68 -6.48 -2.46
CA MET A 302 24.80 -6.51 -3.92
C MET A 302 23.91 -5.45 -4.59
N LEU A 303 22.69 -5.26 -4.10
CA LEU A 303 21.77 -4.21 -4.58
C LEU A 303 22.31 -2.81 -4.26
N GLU A 304 22.85 -2.59 -3.05
CA GLU A 304 23.50 -1.33 -2.65
C GLU A 304 24.70 -1.01 -3.54
N GLN A 305 25.55 -2.00 -3.83
CA GLN A 305 26.68 -1.83 -4.74
C GLN A 305 26.20 -1.46 -6.15
N ALA A 306 25.14 -2.11 -6.64
CA ALA A 306 24.57 -1.79 -7.95
C ALA A 306 23.93 -0.39 -7.98
N ALA A 307 23.26 0.01 -6.89
CA ALA A 307 22.68 1.33 -6.71
C ALA A 307 23.75 2.44 -6.60
N ALA A 308 24.93 2.13 -6.04
CA ALA A 308 26.06 3.07 -5.93
C ALA A 308 26.89 3.19 -7.23
N ALA A 309 26.82 2.19 -8.11
CA ALA A 309 27.63 2.11 -9.31
C ALA A 309 27.44 3.31 -10.25
N GLU A 310 28.51 3.73 -10.92
CA GLU A 310 28.45 4.83 -11.88
C GLU A 310 27.53 4.51 -13.07
N SER A 311 27.61 3.27 -13.58
CA SER A 311 26.73 2.76 -14.64
C SER A 311 25.73 1.74 -14.09
N PRO A 312 24.47 2.14 -13.79
CA PRO A 312 23.49 1.25 -13.17
C PRO A 312 23.09 0.09 -14.10
N PHE A 313 23.12 0.28 -15.42
CA PHE A 313 22.82 -0.78 -16.39
C PHE A 313 23.90 -1.87 -16.43
N ARG A 314 25.18 -1.50 -16.29
CA ARG A 314 26.25 -2.50 -16.19
C ARG A 314 26.11 -3.29 -14.89
N ALA A 315 25.93 -2.59 -13.78
CA ALA A 315 25.78 -3.24 -12.49
C ALA A 315 24.54 -4.14 -12.42
N LEU A 316 23.42 -3.76 -13.04
CA LEU A 316 22.22 -4.60 -13.14
C LEU A 316 22.52 -5.92 -13.87
N ARG A 317 23.28 -5.90 -14.97
CA ARG A 317 23.62 -7.13 -15.70
C ARG A 317 24.48 -8.06 -14.86
N GLU A 318 25.47 -7.50 -14.15
CA GLU A 318 26.31 -8.26 -13.22
C GLU A 318 25.47 -8.82 -12.05
N LEU A 319 24.52 -8.03 -11.54
CA LEU A 319 23.59 -8.45 -10.49
C LEU A 319 22.70 -9.62 -10.95
N MET A 320 22.12 -9.54 -12.15
CA MET A 320 21.26 -10.58 -12.71
C MET A 320 22.00 -11.92 -12.94
N SER A 321 23.32 -11.89 -13.15
CA SER A 321 24.12 -13.13 -13.23
C SER A 321 24.35 -13.81 -11.87
N GLN A 322 24.13 -13.09 -10.76
CA GLN A 322 24.41 -13.56 -9.41
C GLN A 322 23.14 -13.82 -8.59
N LEU A 323 22.04 -13.13 -8.90
CA LEU A 323 20.75 -13.33 -8.25
C LEU A 323 19.87 -14.25 -9.10
N SER A 324 19.49 -15.38 -8.52
CA SER A 324 18.49 -16.29 -9.07
C SER A 324 17.19 -16.13 -8.29
N GLY A 325 16.23 -15.40 -8.85
CA GLY A 325 14.82 -15.51 -8.47
C GLY A 325 14.08 -16.37 -9.48
N SER A 326 13.03 -17.06 -9.05
CA SER A 326 12.18 -17.85 -9.94
C SER A 326 10.73 -17.38 -9.87
N VAL A 327 9.95 -17.75 -10.90
CA VAL A 327 8.51 -17.51 -10.94
C VAL A 327 7.84 -18.86 -11.15
N GLN A 328 6.88 -19.17 -10.28
CA GLN A 328 6.03 -20.35 -10.38
C GLN A 328 4.57 -19.90 -10.42
N TYR A 329 3.75 -20.61 -11.18
CA TYR A 329 2.31 -20.38 -11.24
C TYR A 329 1.62 -21.45 -10.41
N THR A 330 0.70 -21.02 -9.56
CA THR A 330 -0.12 -21.89 -8.72
C THR A 330 -1.58 -21.56 -9.02
N GLU A 331 -2.38 -22.56 -9.37
CA GLU A 331 -3.82 -22.36 -9.47
C GLU A 331 -4.40 -22.09 -8.08
N ALA A 332 -5.15 -20.99 -7.93
CA ALA A 332 -5.97 -20.81 -6.75
C ALA A 332 -7.07 -21.88 -6.77
N GLU A 333 -7.05 -22.82 -5.82
CA GLU A 333 -8.13 -23.78 -5.66
C GLU A 333 -9.46 -23.03 -5.54
N ARG A 334 -10.31 -23.10 -6.58
CA ARG A 334 -11.67 -22.54 -6.56
C ARG A 334 -12.59 -23.37 -5.65
N ARG A 335 -12.26 -23.49 -4.37
CA ARG A 335 -13.07 -24.23 -3.38
C ARG A 335 -13.78 -23.28 -2.43
N ALA A 336 -14.71 -22.47 -2.95
CA ALA A 336 -15.67 -21.74 -2.10
C ALA A 336 -16.93 -21.23 -2.82
N ARG A 337 -17.36 -21.85 -3.93
CA ARG A 337 -18.69 -21.56 -4.53
C ARG A 337 -19.64 -22.76 -4.63
N GLN A 338 -19.23 -23.94 -4.17
CA GLN A 338 -20.11 -25.12 -4.10
C GLN A 338 -20.59 -25.46 -2.67
N ALA A 339 -20.27 -24.64 -1.66
CA ALA A 339 -20.60 -24.93 -0.26
C ALA A 339 -21.57 -23.93 0.41
N ALA A 340 -22.09 -22.94 -0.31
CA ALA A 340 -23.28 -22.23 0.13
C ALA A 340 -24.47 -22.83 -0.62
N PRO A 341 -25.29 -23.71 0.00
CA PRO A 341 -26.58 -24.03 -0.57
C PRO A 341 -27.34 -22.72 -0.71
N ASP A 342 -28.03 -22.62 -1.83
CA ASP A 342 -28.87 -21.51 -2.23
C ASP A 342 -29.95 -21.30 -1.16
N ARG A 343 -29.67 -20.51 -0.11
CA ARG A 343 -30.67 -20.14 0.91
C ARG A 343 -31.82 -19.34 0.29
N GLY A 344 -31.72 -18.94 -0.98
CA GLY A 344 -32.82 -18.38 -1.77
C GLY A 344 -33.84 -19.42 -2.23
N GLU A 345 -33.47 -20.67 -2.48
CA GLU A 345 -34.43 -21.72 -2.90
C GLU A 345 -35.14 -22.38 -1.73
N GLU A 346 -34.51 -22.47 -0.55
CA GLU A 346 -35.13 -23.08 0.64
C GLU A 346 -36.19 -22.16 1.27
N ALA A 347 -35.95 -20.84 1.29
CA ALA A 347 -36.95 -19.85 1.70
C ALA A 347 -38.15 -19.80 0.73
N ALA A 348 -37.90 -19.92 -0.58
CA ALA A 348 -38.98 -19.98 -1.58
C ALA A 348 -39.80 -21.28 -1.51
N ARG A 349 -39.21 -22.39 -1.04
CA ARG A 349 -39.93 -23.66 -0.81
C ARG A 349 -40.72 -23.68 0.50
N GLU A 350 -40.23 -23.05 1.56
CA GLU A 350 -41.00 -22.91 2.80
C GLU A 350 -42.19 -21.94 2.65
N GLU A 351 -42.04 -20.86 1.88
CA GLU A 351 -43.15 -19.92 1.61
C GLU A 351 -44.23 -20.56 0.71
N ALA A 352 -43.85 -21.37 -0.28
CA ALA A 352 -44.79 -22.12 -1.12
C ALA A 352 -45.51 -23.27 -0.38
N ALA A 353 -44.90 -23.84 0.67
CA ALA A 353 -45.52 -24.87 1.51
C ALA A 353 -46.49 -24.29 2.57
N GLY A 354 -46.27 -23.05 3.01
CA GLY A 354 -47.14 -22.35 3.95
C GLY A 354 -48.51 -21.99 3.37
N ASP A 355 -48.56 -21.57 2.11
CA ASP A 355 -49.82 -21.17 1.44
C ASP A 355 -50.72 -22.36 1.04
N ALA A 356 -50.19 -23.58 0.97
CA ALA A 356 -50.99 -24.77 0.70
C ALA A 356 -51.76 -25.28 1.94
N ALA A 357 -51.39 -24.86 3.16
CA ALA A 357 -51.95 -25.37 4.41
C ALA A 357 -53.16 -24.58 4.95
N THR A 358 -53.40 -23.35 4.48
CA THR A 358 -54.47 -22.46 4.98
C THR A 358 -55.78 -22.51 4.16
N GLY A 359 -55.81 -23.24 3.03
CA GLY A 359 -56.98 -23.31 2.14
C GLY A 359 -58.09 -24.31 2.53
N LYS A 360 -58.04 -24.94 3.71
CA LYS A 360 -58.97 -26.04 4.07
C LYS A 360 -59.68 -25.83 5.41
N ALA A 361 -60.26 -24.65 5.63
CA ALA A 361 -61.22 -24.41 6.71
C ALA A 361 -62.15 -23.23 6.39
N ALA A 362 -63.07 -23.43 5.44
CA ALA A 362 -64.31 -22.64 5.32
C ALA A 362 -65.32 -23.46 4.51
N ALA A 363 -66.07 -24.30 5.21
CA ALA A 363 -67.35 -24.87 4.80
C ALA A 363 -68.27 -24.83 6.02
#